data_AF-A0A6N7C1W0-F1
#
_entry.id   AF-A0A6N7C1W0-F1
#
_cell.length_a   1.000
_cell.length_b   1.000
_cell.length_c   1.000
_cell.angle_alpha   90.00
_cell.angle_beta   90.00
_cell.angle_gamma   90.00
#
_symmetry.space_group_name_H-M   'P 1'
#
loop_
_entity.id
_entity.type
_entity.pdbx_description
1 polymer ?
#
loop_
_entity_poly.entity_id
_entity_poly.type
_entity_poly.pdbx_seq_one_letter_code
_entity_poly.pdbx_strand_id
1 'polypeptide(L)'
;MNETLFFIHIPKTAGTSLRHALEREYPNRLLKDYGQNSETSDVIHNIRNNGFDFESYLETHNVKVFTGHTRLKTNRFHFRSQNIFCFIRNPIDQVLSHYSHHTYHNNYSESLETFVTDKRYQNVQSKYLAGLPLRQIGFIGMTEQYALSLAMINKMYNLNLTELNSNKGIIKKPEPTTDVYELIKINNKTDFDLYEIALHMFEERKALFKQTQPWTYGDSSIEKLRIHGWAYTMDNDEAVHLSLYIDEELFQEITADQLLLNMRTFGVPRNGYVGYACKLPKAAFAAKSTIKVVNSTTNQVINTHYLT
;
A
#
# COMPACT_ATOMS: atom_id res chain seq x y z
N MET A 1 -1.57 -19.22 -5.53
CA MET A 1 -1.78 -18.09 -4.60
C MET A 1 -3.07 -17.43 -4.99
N ASN A 2 -3.92 -17.07 -4.04
CA ASN A 2 -5.33 -16.74 -4.28
C ASN A 2 -5.53 -15.41 -5.04
N GLU A 3 -6.52 -15.34 -5.93
CA GLU A 3 -6.93 -14.13 -6.69
C GLU A 3 -7.83 -13.17 -5.90
N THR A 4 -8.19 -13.53 -4.67
CA THR A 4 -8.92 -12.67 -3.73
C THR A 4 -8.14 -11.38 -3.49
N LEU A 5 -8.84 -10.25 -3.54
CA LEU A 5 -8.25 -8.98 -3.18
C LEU A 5 -8.23 -8.80 -1.66
N PHE A 6 -7.16 -8.23 -1.13
CA PHE A 6 -7.06 -7.92 0.28
C PHE A 6 -7.12 -6.41 0.50
N PHE A 7 -8.27 -5.93 0.98
CA PHE A 7 -8.45 -4.55 1.39
C PHE A 7 -8.10 -4.36 2.87
N ILE A 8 -6.94 -3.76 3.15
CA ILE A 8 -6.55 -3.36 4.50
C ILE A 8 -7.34 -2.11 4.89
N HIS A 9 -8.33 -2.27 5.75
CA HIS A 9 -9.10 -1.14 6.27
C HIS A 9 -8.30 -0.50 7.42
N ILE A 10 -7.56 0.56 7.11
CA ILE A 10 -6.87 1.37 8.12
C ILE A 10 -7.88 2.32 8.79
N PRO A 11 -7.89 2.45 10.12
CA PRO A 11 -8.79 3.37 10.80
C PRO A 11 -8.68 4.81 10.27
N LYS A 12 -9.83 5.38 9.91
CA LYS A 12 -10.03 6.80 9.56
C LYS A 12 -9.40 7.26 8.24
N THR A 13 -9.24 6.35 7.29
CA THR A 13 -8.75 6.62 5.93
C THR A 13 -9.83 6.37 4.86
N ALA A 14 -11.07 6.80 5.14
CA ALA A 14 -12.25 6.57 4.30
C ALA A 14 -12.61 5.09 4.02
N GLY A 15 -12.06 4.15 4.80
CA GLY A 15 -12.29 2.73 4.58
C GLY A 15 -13.71 2.24 4.84
N THR A 16 -14.51 2.91 5.69
CA THR A 16 -15.94 2.59 5.87
C THR A 16 -16.74 2.82 4.59
N SER A 17 -16.55 3.96 3.92
CA SER A 17 -17.24 4.25 2.65
C SER A 17 -16.87 3.21 1.58
N LEU A 18 -15.60 2.83 1.52
CA LEU A 18 -15.11 1.80 0.61
C LEU A 18 -15.67 0.41 0.95
N ARG A 19 -15.71 0.03 2.24
CA ARG A 19 -16.35 -1.21 2.71
C ARG A 19 -17.82 -1.25 2.28
N HIS A 20 -18.59 -0.17 2.48
CA HIS A 20 -19.99 -0.13 2.07
C HIS A 20 -20.17 -0.28 0.56
N ALA A 21 -19.27 0.31 -0.25
CA ALA A 21 -19.29 0.13 -1.69
C ALA A 21 -19.02 -1.34 -2.05
N LEU A 22 -18.04 -1.98 -1.39
CA LEU A 22 -17.74 -3.40 -1.57
C LEU A 22 -18.88 -4.31 -1.12
N GLU A 23 -19.54 -4.01 0.00
CA GLU A 23 -20.70 -4.75 0.49
C GLU A 23 -21.88 -4.69 -0.48
N ARG A 24 -22.11 -3.53 -1.09
CA ARG A 24 -23.18 -3.36 -2.07
C ARG A 24 -22.90 -4.11 -3.36
N GLU A 25 -21.66 -4.05 -3.88
CA GLU A 25 -21.31 -4.70 -5.14
C GLU A 25 -21.05 -6.21 -4.98
N TYR A 26 -20.59 -6.67 -3.82
CA TYR A 26 -20.16 -8.05 -3.57
C TYR A 26 -20.70 -8.64 -2.26
N PRO A 27 -22.01 -8.59 -1.98
CA PRO A 27 -22.58 -8.93 -0.67
C PRO A 27 -22.24 -10.35 -0.19
N ASN A 28 -22.21 -11.33 -1.10
CA ASN A 28 -21.92 -12.73 -0.78
C ASN A 28 -20.46 -13.14 -1.08
N ARG A 29 -19.62 -12.19 -1.52
CA ARG A 29 -18.22 -12.42 -1.92
C ARG A 29 -17.25 -11.50 -1.17
N LEU A 30 -17.72 -10.87 -0.09
CA LEU A 30 -16.92 -10.05 0.81
C LEU A 30 -16.77 -10.78 2.16
N LEU A 31 -15.53 -11.08 2.52
CA LEU A 31 -15.19 -11.67 3.81
C LEU A 31 -14.60 -10.61 4.74
N LYS A 32 -15.14 -10.48 5.97
CA LYS A 32 -14.80 -9.39 6.89
C LYS A 32 -14.16 -9.90 8.18
N ASP A 33 -13.05 -9.29 8.58
CA ASP A 33 -12.36 -9.57 9.85
C ASP A 33 -12.12 -8.28 10.66
N TYR A 34 -13.04 -7.98 11.58
CA TYR A 34 -12.96 -6.84 12.49
C TYR A 34 -12.71 -7.30 13.94
N GLY A 35 -12.08 -8.46 14.13
CA GLY A 35 -11.76 -8.98 15.46
C GLY A 35 -12.98 -9.57 16.16
N GLN A 36 -13.38 -8.96 17.28
CA GLN A 36 -14.57 -9.33 18.08
C GLN A 36 -15.77 -8.43 17.75
N ASN A 37 -15.62 -7.51 16.78
CA ASN A 37 -16.72 -6.65 16.35
C ASN A 37 -17.74 -7.46 15.55
N SER A 38 -19.03 -7.13 15.69
CA SER A 38 -20.14 -7.77 14.96
C SER A 38 -20.09 -7.61 13.43
N GLU A 39 -19.24 -6.72 12.90
CA GLU A 39 -18.95 -6.63 11.47
C GLU A 39 -18.12 -7.82 10.95
N THR A 40 -17.50 -8.60 11.83
CA THR A 40 -16.72 -9.81 11.49
C THR A 40 -17.64 -10.90 10.97
N SER A 41 -17.27 -11.53 9.85
CA SER A 41 -18.00 -12.67 9.31
C SER A 41 -17.89 -13.87 10.25
N ASP A 42 -19.00 -14.54 10.56
CA ASP A 42 -19.07 -15.67 11.51
C ASP A 42 -18.01 -16.74 11.26
N VAL A 43 -17.74 -17.04 9.99
CA VAL A 43 -16.75 -18.03 9.59
C VAL A 43 -15.32 -17.69 10.01
N ILE A 44 -14.97 -16.41 10.16
CA ILE A 44 -13.63 -15.98 10.64
C ILE A 44 -13.40 -16.43 12.08
N HIS A 45 -14.45 -16.42 12.92
CA HIS A 45 -14.35 -16.95 14.27
C HIS A 45 -14.06 -18.45 14.25
N ASN A 46 -14.72 -19.20 13.36
CA ASN A 46 -14.47 -20.63 13.19
C ASN A 46 -13.06 -20.93 12.66
N ILE A 47 -12.59 -20.18 11.65
CA ILE A 47 -11.24 -20.33 11.09
C ILE A 47 -10.18 -20.15 12.18
N ARG A 48 -10.31 -19.11 13.02
CA ARG A 48 -9.37 -18.82 14.11
C ARG A 48 -9.36 -19.88 15.21
N ASN A 49 -10.54 -20.38 15.58
CA ASN A 49 -10.69 -21.26 16.73
C ASN A 49 -10.41 -22.74 16.39
N ASN A 50 -10.66 -23.16 15.14
CA ASN A 50 -10.67 -24.57 14.75
C ASN A 50 -9.59 -24.92 13.71
N GLY A 51 -8.74 -23.98 13.30
CA GLY A 51 -7.63 -24.23 12.38
C GLY A 51 -8.06 -24.58 10.96
N PHE A 52 -9.18 -24.02 10.49
CA PHE A 52 -9.66 -24.24 9.11
C PHE A 52 -8.69 -23.65 8.09
N ASP A 53 -8.53 -24.31 6.94
CA ASP A 53 -7.70 -23.81 5.85
C ASP A 53 -8.32 -22.55 5.23
N PHE A 54 -7.76 -21.39 5.61
CA PHE A 54 -8.22 -20.09 5.17
C PHE A 54 -8.13 -19.93 3.65
N GLU A 55 -7.07 -20.42 3.02
CA GLU A 55 -6.87 -20.28 1.57
C GLU A 55 -7.88 -21.12 0.81
N SER A 56 -8.11 -22.36 1.26
CA SER A 56 -9.16 -23.22 0.71
C SER A 56 -10.55 -22.59 0.87
N TYR A 57 -10.85 -21.94 1.99
CA TYR A 57 -12.12 -21.23 2.17
C TYR A 57 -12.31 -20.13 1.13
N LEU A 58 -11.30 -19.28 0.95
CA LEU A 58 -11.34 -18.16 0.00
C LEU A 58 -11.61 -18.66 -1.43
N GLU A 59 -10.97 -19.76 -1.84
CA GLU A 59 -11.15 -20.38 -3.17
C GLU A 59 -12.54 -21.02 -3.32
N THR A 60 -12.92 -21.91 -2.41
CA THR A 60 -14.17 -22.68 -2.49
C THR A 60 -15.43 -21.81 -2.43
N HIS A 61 -15.36 -20.68 -1.73
CA HIS A 61 -16.48 -19.73 -1.61
C HIS A 61 -16.38 -18.57 -2.60
N ASN A 62 -15.39 -18.60 -3.51
CA ASN A 62 -15.17 -17.59 -4.54
C ASN A 62 -15.16 -16.16 -3.95
N VAL A 63 -14.45 -15.99 -2.83
CA VAL A 63 -14.33 -14.70 -2.15
C VAL A 63 -13.67 -13.71 -3.11
N LYS A 64 -14.32 -12.57 -3.35
CA LYS A 64 -13.77 -11.52 -4.22
C LYS A 64 -12.85 -10.61 -3.43
N VAL A 65 -13.24 -10.24 -2.21
CA VAL A 65 -12.47 -9.34 -1.35
C VAL A 65 -12.48 -9.85 0.09
N PHE A 66 -11.31 -9.89 0.71
CA PHE A 66 -11.14 -9.99 2.15
C PHE A 66 -10.81 -8.60 2.71
N THR A 67 -11.46 -8.18 3.79
CA THR A 67 -11.23 -6.86 4.39
C THR A 67 -11.36 -6.88 5.91
N GLY A 68 -10.76 -5.89 6.56
CA GLY A 68 -10.84 -5.77 8.00
C GLY A 68 -9.82 -4.83 8.61
N HIS A 69 -9.93 -4.62 9.92
CA HIS A 69 -8.88 -3.99 10.73
C HIS A 69 -7.75 -4.98 11.02
N THR A 70 -7.17 -5.54 9.95
CA THR A 70 -6.12 -6.55 10.03
C THR A 70 -4.78 -5.98 9.58
N ARG A 71 -3.69 -6.48 10.17
CA ARG A 71 -2.33 -6.04 9.84
C ARG A 71 -1.83 -6.78 8.61
N LEU A 72 -1.13 -6.08 7.72
CA LEU A 72 -0.51 -6.68 6.54
C LEU A 72 0.36 -7.87 6.93
N LYS A 73 1.22 -7.71 7.94
CA LYS A 73 2.09 -8.80 8.40
C LYS A 73 1.37 -10.11 8.72
N THR A 74 0.11 -10.08 9.18
CA THR A 74 -0.64 -11.28 9.56
C THR A 74 -1.13 -12.03 8.32
N ASN A 75 -1.53 -11.30 7.29
CA ASN A 75 -2.26 -11.86 6.14
C ASN A 75 -1.46 -11.87 4.83
N ARG A 76 -0.29 -11.23 4.78
CA ARG A 76 0.50 -11.01 3.54
C ARG A 76 0.89 -12.26 2.74
N PHE A 77 0.82 -13.44 3.35
CA PHE A 77 1.19 -14.70 2.70
C PHE A 77 -0.01 -15.41 2.03
N HIS A 78 -1.23 -15.03 2.39
CA HIS A 78 -2.45 -15.58 1.79
C HIS A 78 -2.83 -14.90 0.47
N PHE A 79 -2.25 -13.73 0.20
CA PHE A 79 -2.61 -12.88 -0.93
C PHE A 79 -1.37 -12.52 -1.74
N ARG A 80 -1.51 -12.49 -3.06
CA ARG A 80 -0.50 -11.90 -3.95
C ARG A 80 -0.31 -10.44 -3.54
N SER A 81 0.93 -9.95 -3.47
CA SER A 81 1.20 -8.58 -3.04
C SER A 81 0.50 -7.54 -3.92
N GLN A 82 0.30 -7.85 -5.21
CA GLN A 82 -0.41 -7.00 -6.15
C GLN A 82 -1.92 -6.95 -5.91
N ASN A 83 -2.49 -7.93 -5.21
CA ASN A 83 -3.91 -7.98 -4.86
C ASN A 83 -4.21 -7.29 -3.52
N ILE A 84 -3.18 -6.75 -2.87
CA ILE A 84 -3.30 -6.01 -1.62
C ILE A 84 -3.50 -4.53 -1.92
N PHE A 85 -4.52 -3.94 -1.31
CA PHE A 85 -4.72 -2.51 -1.40
C PHE A 85 -5.21 -1.90 -0.09
N CYS A 86 -4.97 -0.60 0.05
CA CYS A 86 -5.42 0.19 1.18
C CYS A 86 -5.65 1.64 0.76
N PHE A 87 -6.23 2.42 1.66
CA PHE A 87 -6.28 3.88 1.57
C PHE A 87 -5.56 4.45 2.79
N ILE A 88 -4.75 5.47 2.56
CA ILE A 88 -4.07 6.25 3.60
C ILE A 88 -4.59 7.68 3.59
N ARG A 89 -4.16 8.46 4.57
CA ARG A 89 -4.55 9.86 4.78
C ARG A 89 -3.38 10.63 5.34
N ASN A 90 -3.37 11.94 5.15
CA ASN A 90 -2.46 12.84 5.85
C ASN A 90 -2.45 12.49 7.35
N PRO A 91 -1.26 12.26 7.96
CA PRO A 91 -1.17 11.76 9.33
C PRO A 91 -1.87 12.65 10.36
N ILE A 92 -1.83 13.97 10.22
CA ILE A 92 -2.53 14.89 11.13
C ILE A 92 -4.04 14.68 11.02
N ASP A 93 -4.56 14.69 9.80
CA ASP A 93 -5.99 14.52 9.57
C ASP A 93 -6.51 13.16 10.02
N GLN A 94 -5.69 12.11 9.89
CA GLN A 94 -5.97 10.77 10.39
C GLN A 94 -6.09 10.79 11.92
N VAL A 95 -5.12 11.37 12.62
CA VAL A 95 -5.08 11.45 14.09
C VAL A 95 -6.26 12.26 14.63
N LEU A 96 -6.53 13.45 14.09
CA LEU A 96 -7.66 14.29 14.52
C LEU A 96 -9.00 13.57 14.27
N SER A 97 -9.13 12.88 13.14
CA SER A 97 -10.33 12.08 12.84
C SER A 97 -10.48 10.88 13.77
N HIS A 98 -9.36 10.29 14.23
CA HIS A 98 -9.35 9.15 15.13
C HIS A 98 -9.73 9.55 16.55
N TYR A 99 -9.16 10.65 17.05
CA TYR A 99 -9.54 11.25 18.31
C TYR A 99 -11.05 11.58 18.34
N SER A 100 -11.55 12.32 17.35
CA SER A 100 -12.98 12.64 17.24
C SER A 100 -13.89 11.41 17.21
N HIS A 101 -13.44 10.33 16.56
CA HIS A 101 -14.20 9.07 16.55
C HIS A 101 -14.24 8.42 17.93
N HIS A 102 -13.10 8.42 18.65
CA HIS A 102 -13.03 7.88 20.01
C HIS A 102 -13.84 8.68 21.02
N THR A 103 -13.82 10.02 20.94
CA THR A 103 -14.61 10.86 21.83
C THR A 103 -16.11 10.69 21.58
N TYR A 104 -16.51 10.59 20.31
CA TYR A 104 -17.93 10.47 19.94
C TYR A 104 -18.51 9.07 20.11
N HIS A 105 -17.78 8.00 19.74
CA HIS A 105 -18.33 6.63 19.74
C HIS A 105 -17.82 5.73 20.87
N ASN A 106 -16.64 6.02 21.44
CA ASN A 106 -15.98 5.13 22.39
C ASN A 106 -15.92 5.73 23.82
N ASN A 107 -16.68 6.79 24.09
CA ASN A 107 -16.72 7.50 25.37
C ASN A 107 -15.33 7.91 25.88
N TYR A 108 -14.40 8.24 24.98
CA TYR A 108 -13.08 8.72 25.35
C TYR A 108 -13.16 10.15 25.90
N SER A 109 -12.74 10.36 27.14
CA SER A 109 -12.89 11.63 27.87
C SER A 109 -11.60 12.42 28.06
N GLU A 110 -10.45 11.83 27.73
CA GLU A 110 -9.14 12.49 27.87
C GLU A 110 -8.90 13.49 26.73
N SER A 111 -7.92 14.37 26.91
CA SER A 111 -7.59 15.42 25.94
C SER A 111 -6.90 14.88 24.68
N LEU A 112 -6.81 15.74 23.65
CA LEU A 112 -6.10 15.41 22.41
C LEU A 112 -4.60 15.18 22.67
N GLU A 113 -3.99 15.96 23.56
CA GLU A 113 -2.61 15.79 24.02
C GLU A 113 -2.37 14.37 24.57
N THR A 114 -3.24 13.92 25.48
CA THR A 114 -3.18 12.57 26.05
C THR A 114 -3.38 11.51 24.97
N PHE A 115 -4.30 11.72 24.03
CA PHE A 115 -4.53 10.79 22.92
C PHE A 115 -3.30 10.64 22.01
N VAL A 116 -2.64 11.75 21.67
CA VAL A 116 -1.48 11.76 20.76
C VAL A 116 -0.24 11.14 21.40
N THR A 117 -0.08 11.27 22.72
CA THR A 117 1.05 10.70 23.48
C THR A 117 0.88 9.21 23.78
N ASP A 118 -0.34 8.70 23.67
CA ASP A 118 -0.61 7.27 23.83
C ASP A 118 -0.10 6.46 22.63
N LYS A 119 0.88 5.59 22.90
CA LYS A 119 1.51 4.68 21.92
C LYS A 119 0.50 3.83 21.15
N ARG A 120 -0.71 3.58 21.65
CA ARG A 120 -1.77 2.84 20.94
C ARG A 120 -2.21 3.57 19.67
N TYR A 121 -2.29 4.89 19.70
CA TYR A 121 -2.83 5.73 18.62
C TYR A 121 -1.76 6.35 17.71
N GLN A 122 -0.48 6.10 18.00
CA GLN A 122 0.64 6.58 17.20
C GLN A 122 0.93 5.68 16.00
N ASN A 123 1.39 6.27 14.88
CA ASN A 123 1.87 5.57 13.69
C ASN A 123 0.92 4.46 13.20
N VAL A 124 -0.39 4.74 13.20
CA VAL A 124 -1.42 3.74 12.93
C VAL A 124 -1.26 3.19 11.52
N GLN A 125 -1.04 4.05 10.53
CA GLN A 125 -0.98 3.62 9.13
C GLN A 125 0.22 2.69 8.89
N SER A 126 1.38 3.05 9.44
CA SER A 126 2.61 2.25 9.39
C SER A 126 2.47 0.92 10.11
N LYS A 127 1.80 0.88 11.27
CA LYS A 127 1.55 -0.37 11.99
C LYS A 127 0.68 -1.35 11.19
N TYR A 128 -0.27 -0.85 10.42
CA TYR A 128 -1.12 -1.68 9.56
C TYR A 128 -0.38 -2.16 8.31
N LEU A 129 0.47 -1.32 7.72
CA LEU A 129 1.20 -1.62 6.49
C LEU A 129 2.58 -2.26 6.72
N ALA A 130 3.00 -2.43 7.97
CA ALA A 130 4.22 -3.16 8.29
C ALA A 130 4.13 -4.62 7.77
N GLY A 131 5.15 -5.03 7.02
CA GLY A 131 5.32 -6.41 6.55
C GLY A 131 5.80 -6.54 5.12
N LEU A 132 5.62 -5.52 4.28
CA LEU A 132 6.12 -5.45 2.90
C LEU A 132 6.65 -4.04 2.59
N PRO A 133 7.59 -3.88 1.64
CA PRO A 133 7.87 -2.58 1.04
C PRO A 133 6.61 -1.96 0.42
N LEU A 134 6.40 -0.65 0.59
CA LEU A 134 5.21 0.03 0.06
C LEU A 134 5.08 -0.14 -1.47
N ARG A 135 6.21 -0.07 -2.18
CA ARG A 135 6.28 -0.26 -3.64
C ARG A 135 5.81 -1.65 -4.10
N GLN A 136 5.76 -2.63 -3.21
CA GLN A 136 5.28 -3.99 -3.50
C GLN A 136 3.77 -4.17 -3.28
N ILE A 137 3.13 -3.26 -2.52
CA ILE A 137 1.68 -3.27 -2.31
C ILE A 137 0.99 -2.87 -3.62
N GLY A 138 -0.01 -3.66 -4.02
CA GLY A 138 -0.79 -3.48 -5.23
C GLY A 138 -1.24 -2.04 -5.43
N PHE A 139 -1.99 -1.50 -4.47
CA PHE A 139 -2.46 -0.12 -4.54
C PHE A 139 -2.55 0.57 -3.18
N ILE A 140 -2.10 1.82 -3.11
CA ILE A 140 -2.25 2.69 -1.93
C ILE A 140 -2.97 3.96 -2.39
N GLY A 141 -4.24 4.09 -2.03
CA GLY A 141 -5.07 5.25 -2.35
C GLY A 141 -4.90 6.39 -1.36
N MET A 142 -5.21 7.61 -1.81
CA MET A 142 -5.18 8.82 -0.98
C MET A 142 -6.60 9.23 -0.63
N THR A 143 -6.88 9.40 0.66
CA THR A 143 -8.19 9.87 1.14
C THR A 143 -8.50 11.27 0.58
N GLU A 144 -7.49 12.12 0.44
CA GLU A 144 -7.54 13.47 -0.11
C GLU A 144 -7.91 13.48 -1.60
N GLN A 145 -7.66 12.38 -2.31
CA GLN A 145 -8.01 12.17 -3.72
C GLN A 145 -8.90 10.92 -3.87
N TYR A 146 -9.91 10.78 -3.01
CA TYR A 146 -10.73 9.57 -2.89
C TYR A 146 -11.39 9.16 -4.22
N ALA A 147 -12.06 10.08 -4.91
CA ALA A 147 -12.75 9.77 -6.17
C ALA A 147 -11.79 9.26 -7.25
N LEU A 148 -10.61 9.87 -7.38
CA LEU A 148 -9.57 9.41 -8.31
C LEU A 148 -9.00 8.06 -7.86
N SER A 149 -8.73 7.88 -6.57
CA SER A 149 -8.24 6.60 -6.03
C SER A 149 -9.23 5.47 -6.29
N LEU A 150 -10.54 5.74 -6.17
CA LEU A 150 -11.62 4.81 -6.47
C LEU A 150 -11.65 4.43 -7.96
N ALA A 151 -11.52 5.43 -8.85
CA ALA A 151 -11.44 5.19 -10.29
C ALA A 151 -10.23 4.32 -10.68
N MET A 152 -9.07 4.56 -10.05
CA MET A 152 -7.85 3.77 -10.29
C MET A 152 -8.04 2.30 -9.86
N ILE A 153 -8.57 2.03 -8.67
CA ILE A 153 -8.78 0.64 -8.22
C ILE A 153 -9.86 -0.09 -9.02
N ASN A 154 -10.91 0.62 -9.46
CA ASN A 154 -11.93 0.05 -10.33
C ASN A 154 -11.32 -0.41 -11.65
N LYS A 155 -10.48 0.43 -12.28
CA LYS A 155 -9.81 0.08 -13.52
C LYS A 155 -8.83 -1.07 -13.33
N MET A 156 -8.00 -0.97 -12.29
CA MET A 156 -6.91 -1.92 -12.00
C MET A 156 -7.42 -3.32 -11.66
N TYR A 157 -8.42 -3.43 -10.79
CA TYR A 157 -8.92 -4.72 -10.32
C TYR A 157 -10.22 -5.17 -11.01
N ASN A 158 -10.62 -4.44 -12.07
CA ASN A 158 -11.88 -4.60 -12.79
C ASN A 158 -13.09 -4.65 -11.82
N LEU A 159 -13.23 -3.61 -11.00
CA LEU A 159 -14.33 -3.44 -10.05
C LEU A 159 -15.30 -2.35 -10.52
N ASN A 160 -16.52 -2.38 -10.00
CA ASN A 160 -17.59 -1.42 -10.32
C ASN A 160 -18.03 -0.64 -9.08
N LEU A 161 -17.09 -0.23 -8.23
CA LEU A 161 -17.41 0.50 -7.00
C LEU A 161 -17.87 1.92 -7.33
N THR A 162 -18.97 2.36 -6.74
CA THR A 162 -19.38 3.77 -6.84
C THR A 162 -19.08 4.54 -5.56
N GLU A 163 -18.81 5.83 -5.70
CA GLU A 163 -18.58 6.69 -4.54
C GLU A 163 -19.86 6.76 -3.70
N LEU A 164 -19.78 6.25 -2.49
CA LEU A 164 -20.82 6.41 -1.48
C LEU A 164 -20.50 7.63 -0.63
N ASN A 165 -21.40 8.61 -0.66
CA ASN A 165 -21.37 9.74 0.26
C ASN A 165 -21.90 9.32 1.64
N SER A 166 -21.22 8.39 2.32
CA SER A 166 -21.53 8.07 3.72
C SER A 166 -20.90 9.11 4.65
N ASN A 167 -21.75 9.95 5.26
CA ASN A 167 -21.48 10.77 6.44
C ASN A 167 -20.15 11.56 6.44
N LYS A 168 -19.83 12.23 5.32
CA LYS A 168 -18.75 13.24 5.30
C LYS A 168 -19.08 14.34 6.32
N GLY A 169 -18.32 14.43 7.42
CA GLY A 169 -18.31 15.60 8.30
C GLY A 169 -19.30 15.66 9.46
N ILE A 170 -19.97 14.56 9.85
CA ILE A 170 -20.87 14.60 11.02
C ILE A 170 -20.12 14.89 12.32
N ILE A 171 -18.91 14.34 12.47
CA ILE A 171 -18.11 14.52 13.68
C ILE A 171 -17.12 15.66 13.46
N LYS A 172 -17.27 16.75 14.22
CA LYS A 172 -16.36 17.89 14.20
C LYS A 172 -14.96 17.44 14.65
N LYS A 173 -13.95 17.80 13.87
CA LYS A 173 -12.54 17.65 14.26
C LYS A 173 -12.14 18.78 15.21
N PRO A 174 -11.31 18.52 16.23
CA PRO A 174 -10.69 19.60 16.98
C PRO A 174 -9.69 20.35 16.10
N GLU A 175 -9.54 21.64 16.37
CA GLU A 175 -8.43 22.45 15.88
C GLU A 175 -7.30 22.35 16.91
N PRO A 176 -6.16 21.70 16.59
CA PRO A 176 -5.05 21.57 17.54
C PRO A 176 -4.36 22.92 17.76
N THR A 177 -3.84 23.16 18.96
CA THR A 177 -2.88 24.25 19.19
C THR A 177 -1.56 23.95 18.48
N THR A 178 -0.69 24.95 18.33
CA THR A 178 0.64 24.77 17.72
C THR A 178 1.45 23.67 18.41
N ASP A 179 1.43 23.63 19.76
CA ASP A 179 2.17 22.62 20.53
C ASP A 179 1.64 21.21 20.28
N VAL A 180 0.32 21.04 20.20
CA VAL A 180 -0.31 19.76 19.88
C VAL A 180 -0.01 19.33 18.46
N TYR A 181 0.01 20.27 17.52
CA TYR A 181 0.35 20.00 16.13
C TYR A 181 1.77 19.42 15.98
N GLU A 182 2.75 20.03 16.66
CA GLU A 182 4.12 19.50 16.69
C GLU A 182 4.21 18.16 17.43
N LEU A 183 3.44 17.99 18.51
CA LEU A 183 3.35 16.73 19.23
C LEU A 183 2.79 15.59 18.34
N ILE A 184 1.83 15.88 17.46
CA ILE A 184 1.33 14.92 16.46
C ILE A 184 2.44 14.50 15.52
N LYS A 185 3.22 15.46 14.97
CA LYS A 185 4.33 15.17 14.05
C LYS A 185 5.39 14.29 14.70
N ILE A 186 5.83 14.64 15.92
CA ILE A 186 6.87 13.90 16.65
C ILE A 186 6.41 12.46 16.90
N ASN A 187 5.20 12.28 17.42
CA ASN A 187 4.68 10.96 17.79
C ASN A 187 4.24 10.10 16.61
N ASN A 188 4.07 10.69 15.42
CA ASN A 188 3.63 9.99 14.20
C ASN A 188 4.68 10.05 13.07
N LYS A 189 5.95 10.24 13.40
CA LYS A 189 7.03 10.41 12.42
C LYS A 189 7.05 9.30 11.35
N THR A 190 6.85 8.05 11.72
CA THR A 190 6.87 6.93 10.76
C THR A 190 5.70 7.02 9.78
N ASP A 191 4.51 7.48 10.22
CA ASP A 191 3.38 7.72 9.33
C ASP A 191 3.63 8.89 8.38
N PHE A 192 4.38 9.93 8.80
CA PHE A 192 4.82 11.00 7.90
C PHE A 192 5.78 10.48 6.84
N ASP A 193 6.83 9.76 7.23
CA ASP A 193 7.80 9.19 6.31
C ASP A 193 7.10 8.22 5.31
N LEU A 194 6.15 7.41 5.79
CA LEU A 194 5.32 6.53 4.95
C LEU A 194 4.43 7.31 3.99
N TYR A 195 3.75 8.35 4.47
CA TYR A 195 2.81 9.15 3.68
C TYR A 195 3.54 9.89 2.55
N GLU A 196 4.73 10.42 2.79
CA GLU A 196 5.55 11.07 1.76
C GLU A 196 5.92 10.11 0.62
N ILE A 197 6.40 8.91 0.97
CA ILE A 197 6.72 7.87 -0.03
C ILE A 197 5.48 7.48 -0.83
N ALA A 198 4.37 7.22 -0.14
CA ALA A 198 3.13 6.81 -0.78
C ALA A 198 2.53 7.91 -1.65
N LEU A 199 2.62 9.19 -1.24
CA LEU A 199 2.17 10.34 -2.03
C LEU A 199 2.97 10.45 -3.33
N HIS A 200 4.29 10.33 -3.26
CA HIS A 200 5.14 10.33 -4.44
C HIS A 200 4.77 9.19 -5.40
N MET A 201 4.65 7.97 -4.88
CA MET A 201 4.19 6.80 -5.66
C MET A 201 2.81 7.03 -6.29
N PHE A 202 1.89 7.66 -5.57
CA PHE A 202 0.53 7.92 -6.05
C PHE A 202 0.54 8.93 -7.20
N GLU A 203 1.29 10.03 -7.11
CA GLU A 203 1.38 11.01 -8.19
C GLU A 203 2.03 10.42 -9.46
N GLU A 204 3.06 9.58 -9.31
CA GLU A 204 3.65 8.82 -10.43
C GLU A 204 2.59 7.92 -11.11
N ARG A 205 1.89 7.10 -10.32
CA ARG A 205 0.87 6.17 -10.84
C ARG A 205 -0.32 6.91 -11.43
N LYS A 206 -0.71 8.05 -10.86
CA LYS A 206 -1.74 8.94 -11.39
C LYS A 206 -1.36 9.52 -12.75
N ALA A 207 -0.11 9.92 -12.95
CA ALA A 207 0.37 10.42 -14.24
C ALA A 207 0.31 9.32 -15.32
N LEU A 208 0.70 8.09 -14.99
CA LEU A 208 0.61 6.92 -15.88
C LEU A 208 -0.85 6.54 -16.17
N PHE A 209 -1.70 6.53 -15.14
CA PHE A 209 -3.13 6.25 -15.26
C PHE A 209 -3.83 7.21 -16.23
N LYS A 210 -3.53 8.52 -16.13
CA LYS A 210 -4.07 9.53 -17.06
C LYS A 210 -3.64 9.30 -18.52
N GLN A 211 -2.47 8.70 -18.72
CA GLN A 211 -1.95 8.33 -20.03
C GLN A 211 -2.38 6.93 -20.49
N THR A 212 -3.22 6.24 -19.70
CA THR A 212 -3.63 4.85 -19.94
C THR A 212 -2.43 3.89 -20.03
N GLN A 213 -1.33 4.22 -19.36
CA GLN A 213 -0.15 3.36 -19.27
C GLN A 213 -0.21 2.52 -17.99
N PRO A 214 0.20 1.23 -18.03
CA PRO A 214 0.39 0.46 -16.82
C PRO A 214 1.56 1.04 -16.03
N TRP A 215 1.53 0.91 -14.71
CA TRP A 215 2.72 1.17 -13.89
C TRP A 215 3.46 -0.12 -13.58
N THR A 216 4.76 0.04 -13.41
CA THR A 216 5.70 -0.97 -12.97
C THR A 216 5.83 -0.91 -11.47
N TYR A 217 5.74 -2.08 -10.85
CA TYR A 217 6.16 -2.32 -9.48
C TYR A 217 7.65 -2.60 -9.52
N GLY A 218 8.43 -1.85 -8.76
CA GLY A 218 9.86 -2.11 -8.71
C GLY A 218 10.55 -1.33 -7.62
N ASP A 219 11.73 -1.80 -7.25
CA ASP A 219 12.65 -1.10 -6.38
C ASP A 219 14.08 -1.57 -6.65
N SER A 220 15.06 -0.80 -6.20
CA SER A 220 16.47 -1.16 -6.29
C SER A 220 17.27 -0.69 -5.09
N SER A 221 18.43 -1.30 -4.93
CA SER A 221 19.43 -0.94 -3.94
C SER A 221 20.81 -1.07 -4.54
N ILE A 222 21.76 -0.31 -4.00
CA ILE A 222 23.15 -0.37 -4.39
C ILE A 222 23.95 -0.93 -3.21
N GLU A 223 24.69 -2.01 -3.45
CA GLU A 223 25.66 -2.55 -2.50
C GLU A 223 27.03 -2.62 -3.18
N LYS A 224 28.03 -1.97 -2.58
CA LYS A 224 29.39 -1.84 -3.13
C LYS A 224 29.34 -1.23 -4.53
N LEU A 225 29.66 -2.01 -5.57
CA LEU A 225 29.68 -1.59 -6.97
C LEU A 225 28.58 -2.25 -7.79
N ARG A 226 27.50 -2.70 -7.15
CA ARG A 226 26.42 -3.44 -7.82
C ARG A 226 25.09 -2.82 -7.46
N ILE A 227 24.32 -2.49 -8.48
CA ILE A 227 22.89 -2.23 -8.33
C ILE A 227 22.13 -3.53 -8.54
N HIS A 228 21.16 -3.79 -7.68
CA HIS A 228 20.25 -4.91 -7.82
C HIS A 228 18.84 -4.46 -7.43
N GLY A 229 17.84 -5.14 -7.96
CA GLY A 229 16.46 -4.76 -7.74
C GLY A 229 15.50 -5.78 -8.30
N TRP A 230 14.24 -5.39 -8.32
CA TRP A 230 13.16 -6.15 -8.90
C TRP A 230 12.21 -5.22 -9.65
N ALA A 231 11.63 -5.70 -10.73
CA ALA A 231 10.62 -4.98 -11.50
C ALA A 231 9.65 -5.94 -12.18
N TYR A 232 8.35 -5.64 -12.10
CA TYR A 232 7.29 -6.38 -12.77
C TYR A 232 6.05 -5.51 -12.98
N THR A 233 5.10 -5.95 -13.80
CA THR A 233 3.78 -5.32 -13.95
C THR A 233 2.68 -6.30 -13.52
N MET A 234 1.45 -5.83 -13.33
CA MET A 234 0.35 -6.66 -12.85
C MET A 234 -0.15 -7.66 -13.92
N ASP A 235 -0.33 -7.19 -15.15
CA ASP A 235 -1.06 -7.91 -16.21
C ASP A 235 -0.17 -8.42 -17.35
N ASN A 236 1.15 -8.51 -17.13
CA ASN A 236 2.09 -8.96 -18.15
C ASN A 236 3.07 -10.00 -17.60
N ASP A 237 3.14 -11.13 -18.31
CA ASP A 237 4.10 -12.20 -18.03
C ASP A 237 5.46 -11.97 -18.74
N GLU A 238 5.58 -10.91 -19.54
CA GLU A 238 6.86 -10.49 -20.10
C GLU A 238 7.77 -9.86 -19.05
N ALA A 239 9.09 -10.00 -19.28
CA ALA A 239 10.07 -9.35 -18.45
C ALA A 239 10.00 -7.83 -18.60
N VAL A 240 10.20 -7.10 -17.51
CA VAL A 240 10.33 -5.64 -17.58
C VAL A 240 11.71 -5.29 -18.12
N HIS A 241 11.73 -4.50 -19.20
CA HIS A 241 12.95 -3.88 -19.71
C HIS A 241 13.19 -2.54 -19.00
N LEU A 242 14.43 -2.36 -18.53
CA LEU A 242 14.87 -1.23 -17.76
C LEU A 242 16.05 -0.56 -18.45
N SER A 243 16.06 0.77 -18.41
CA SER A 243 17.19 1.60 -18.83
C SER A 243 17.83 2.19 -17.59
N LEU A 244 19.14 1.96 -17.44
CA LEU A 244 19.94 2.48 -16.35
C LEU A 244 20.71 3.71 -16.84
N TYR A 245 20.53 4.83 -16.15
CA TYR A 245 21.20 6.09 -16.47
C TYR A 245 22.20 6.45 -15.38
N ILE A 246 23.34 7.02 -15.78
CA ILE A 246 24.33 7.65 -14.91
C ILE A 246 24.43 9.11 -15.34
N ASP A 247 24.10 10.04 -14.45
CA ASP A 247 24.11 11.49 -14.73
C ASP A 247 23.36 11.86 -16.03
N GLU A 248 22.15 11.31 -16.21
CA GLU A 248 21.28 11.43 -17.40
C GLU A 248 21.78 10.74 -18.69
N GLU A 249 22.98 10.18 -18.71
CA GLU A 249 23.47 9.40 -19.84
C GLU A 249 23.05 7.93 -19.71
N LEU A 250 22.54 7.34 -20.81
CA LEU A 250 22.19 5.93 -20.84
C LEU A 250 23.47 5.09 -20.66
N PHE A 251 23.55 4.39 -19.54
CA PHE A 251 24.67 3.52 -19.23
C PHE A 251 24.45 2.11 -19.76
N GLN A 252 23.28 1.52 -19.49
CA GLN A 252 22.99 0.14 -19.89
C GLN A 252 21.48 -0.16 -19.89
N GLU A 253 21.05 -1.03 -20.82
CA GLU A 253 19.75 -1.69 -20.76
C GLU A 253 19.83 -3.03 -20.02
N ILE A 254 18.82 -3.32 -19.20
CA ILE A 254 18.75 -4.49 -18.33
C ILE A 254 17.35 -5.06 -18.37
N THR A 255 17.25 -6.39 -18.37
CA THR A 255 15.98 -7.10 -18.27
C THR A 255 15.78 -7.64 -16.84
N ALA A 256 14.57 -7.49 -16.30
CA ALA A 256 14.17 -8.03 -15.01
C ALA A 256 13.71 -9.50 -15.12
N ASP A 257 14.65 -10.41 -15.32
CA ASP A 257 14.43 -11.84 -15.56
C ASP A 257 15.18 -12.78 -14.61
N GLN A 258 15.88 -12.24 -13.61
CA GLN A 258 16.60 -13.04 -12.63
C GLN A 258 15.64 -13.57 -11.54
N LEU A 259 15.87 -14.79 -11.08
CA LEU A 259 15.05 -15.39 -10.02
C LEU A 259 15.34 -14.75 -8.65
N LEU A 260 14.31 -14.25 -8.00
CA LEU A 260 14.31 -13.83 -6.59
C LEU A 260 13.36 -14.72 -5.78
N LEU A 261 13.91 -15.74 -5.12
CA LEU A 261 13.11 -16.77 -4.45
C LEU A 261 12.19 -16.20 -3.36
N ASN A 262 12.65 -15.18 -2.63
CA ASN A 262 11.86 -14.48 -1.62
C ASN A 262 10.62 -13.79 -2.20
N MET A 263 10.64 -13.39 -3.47
CA MET A 263 9.50 -12.75 -4.13
C MET A 263 8.40 -13.75 -4.48
N ARG A 264 8.76 -15.03 -4.69
CA ARG A 264 7.79 -16.10 -4.97
C ARG A 264 6.81 -16.28 -3.80
N THR A 265 7.27 -16.09 -2.57
CA THR A 265 6.46 -16.14 -1.34
C THR A 265 5.37 -15.07 -1.29
N PHE A 266 5.50 -14.00 -2.06
CA PHE A 266 4.51 -12.92 -2.16
C PHE A 266 3.69 -12.96 -3.45
N GLY A 267 3.80 -14.06 -4.21
CA GLY A 267 2.97 -14.31 -5.38
C GLY A 267 3.23 -13.32 -6.49
N VAL A 268 4.46 -12.81 -6.63
CA VAL A 268 4.78 -11.98 -7.78
C VAL A 268 4.68 -12.77 -9.09
N PRO A 269 4.42 -12.12 -10.24
CA PRO A 269 4.39 -12.75 -11.55
C PRO A 269 5.65 -13.54 -11.89
N ARG A 270 5.57 -14.31 -12.98
CA ARG A 270 6.71 -15.01 -13.57
C ARG A 270 7.45 -15.91 -12.57
N ASN A 271 6.77 -16.49 -11.58
CA ASN A 271 7.35 -17.35 -10.54
C ASN A 271 8.56 -16.73 -9.79
N GLY A 272 8.62 -15.40 -9.68
CA GLY A 272 9.74 -14.70 -9.04
C GLY A 272 10.92 -14.39 -9.96
N TYR A 273 10.85 -14.69 -11.26
CA TYR A 273 11.79 -14.22 -12.28
C TYR A 273 11.49 -12.74 -12.59
N VAL A 274 11.79 -11.87 -11.64
CA VAL A 274 11.50 -10.43 -11.68
C VAL A 274 12.68 -9.59 -11.22
N GLY A 275 13.81 -10.23 -10.90
CA GLY A 275 15.01 -9.60 -10.40
C GLY A 275 15.89 -9.09 -11.53
N TYR A 276 16.74 -8.13 -11.21
CA TYR A 276 17.83 -7.70 -12.08
C TYR A 276 19.00 -7.27 -11.23
N ALA A 277 20.18 -7.27 -11.84
CA ALA A 277 21.35 -6.67 -11.23
C ALA A 277 22.46 -6.41 -12.24
N CYS A 278 23.20 -5.34 -12.02
CA CYS A 278 24.28 -4.89 -12.88
C CYS A 278 25.44 -4.33 -12.06
N LYS A 279 26.67 -4.46 -12.57
CA LYS A 279 27.86 -3.85 -11.98
C LYS A 279 27.97 -2.40 -12.45
N LEU A 280 28.04 -1.48 -11.51
CA LEU A 280 28.25 -0.07 -11.75
C LEU A 280 29.75 0.25 -11.89
N PRO A 281 30.12 1.25 -12.71
CA PRO A 281 31.51 1.64 -12.90
C PRO A 281 32.03 2.35 -11.64
N LYS A 282 33.27 2.04 -11.23
CA LYS A 282 33.93 2.70 -10.09
C LYS A 282 33.97 4.24 -10.24
N ALA A 283 34.08 4.72 -11.49
CA ALA A 283 34.08 6.14 -11.80
C ALA A 283 32.81 6.86 -11.35
N ALA A 284 31.63 6.22 -11.44
CA ALA A 284 30.38 6.81 -10.97
C ALA A 284 30.37 7.05 -9.46
N PHE A 285 30.97 6.16 -8.68
CA PHE A 285 31.12 6.35 -7.23
C PHE A 285 32.12 7.46 -6.91
N ALA A 286 33.26 7.49 -7.61
CA ALA A 286 34.26 8.55 -7.44
C ALA A 286 33.69 9.94 -7.79
N ALA A 287 32.81 10.00 -8.79
CA ALA A 287 32.15 11.22 -9.25
C ALA A 287 30.90 11.58 -8.43
N LYS A 288 30.45 10.73 -7.49
CA LYS A 288 29.19 10.89 -6.75
C LYS A 288 27.97 11.06 -7.66
N SER A 289 27.97 10.29 -8.74
CA SER A 289 26.95 10.34 -9.78
C SER A 289 25.55 9.98 -9.27
N THR A 290 24.55 10.43 -10.01
CA THR A 290 23.16 9.99 -9.84
C THR A 290 22.89 8.78 -10.72
N ILE A 291 22.30 7.72 -10.14
CA ILE A 291 21.91 6.51 -10.86
C ILE A 291 20.39 6.44 -10.93
N LYS A 292 19.82 6.43 -12.14
CA LYS A 292 18.37 6.25 -12.33
C LYS A 292 18.05 4.91 -12.96
N VAL A 293 17.05 4.24 -12.41
CA VAL A 293 16.45 3.04 -13.02
C VAL A 293 15.10 3.43 -13.61
N VAL A 294 14.91 3.24 -14.90
CA VAL A 294 13.71 3.69 -15.62
C VAL A 294 13.11 2.51 -16.38
N ASN A 295 11.78 2.36 -16.38
CA ASN A 295 11.11 1.45 -17.30
C ASN A 295 11.26 1.98 -18.73
N SER A 296 11.87 1.18 -19.61
CA SER A 296 12.21 1.60 -20.99
C SER A 296 10.99 1.87 -21.88
N THR A 297 9.81 1.35 -21.51
CA THR A 297 8.56 1.51 -22.27
C THR A 297 7.74 2.70 -21.77
N THR A 298 7.56 2.81 -20.46
CA THR A 298 6.67 3.83 -19.87
C THR A 298 7.39 5.09 -19.41
N ASN A 299 8.73 5.10 -19.46
CA ASN A 299 9.58 6.13 -18.88
C ASN A 299 9.33 6.37 -17.38
N GLN A 300 8.69 5.43 -16.70
CA GLN A 300 8.50 5.50 -15.26
C GLN A 300 9.86 5.34 -14.57
N VAL A 301 10.22 6.30 -13.72
CA VAL A 301 11.37 6.18 -12.83
C VAL A 301 11.01 5.17 -11.73
N ILE A 302 11.74 4.05 -11.69
CA ILE A 302 11.56 3.01 -10.68
C ILE A 302 12.23 3.43 -9.36
N ASN A 303 13.47 3.92 -9.45
CA ASN A 303 14.20 4.49 -8.32
C ASN A 303 15.33 5.40 -8.81
N THR A 304 15.75 6.34 -7.97
CA THR A 304 16.91 7.22 -8.17
C THR A 304 17.82 7.12 -6.96
N HIS A 305 19.09 6.79 -7.20
CA HIS A 305 20.13 6.71 -6.17
C HIS A 305 21.09 7.88 -6.33
N TYR A 306 21.39 8.55 -5.22
CA TYR A 306 22.43 9.58 -5.16
C TYR A 306 23.65 8.97 -4.47
N LEU A 307 24.73 8.74 -5.23
CA LEU A 307 25.95 8.16 -4.68
C LEU A 307 26.66 9.18 -3.77
N THR A 308 27.14 8.73 -2.62
CA THR A 308 27.78 9.58 -1.59
C THR A 308 29.29 9.43 -1.56
#